data_AF-E9KJM2-F1
#
_entry.id   AF-E9KJM2-F1
#
_cell.length_a   1.000
_cell.length_b   1.000
_cell.length_c   1.000
_cell.angle_alpha   90.00
_cell.angle_beta   90.00
_cell.angle_gamma   90.00
#
_symmetry.space_group_name_H-M   'P 1'
#
loop_
_entity.id
_entity.type
_entity.pdbx_description
1 polymer ?
#
loop_
_entity_poly.entity_id
_entity_poly.type
_entity_poly.pdbx_seq_one_letter_code
_entity_poly.pdbx_strand_id
1 'polypeptide(L)'
;RRHYRQLLFTAGKELSSYVSGVILFHETFYQKADDGTPFTKVLLDNGIIPGIKVDKGVVPLAGTTGECTTQGLDGLAERCAQYKKDGAQFAKWRSVLKIDSHCPSYLAMLENANVLARYASICQQNGLVPIVEPEVLPDGDHDLETAQRVTEEVLAFV
;
A
#
# COMPACT_ATOMS: atom_id res chain seq x y z
N ARG A 1 -3.53 -20.06 1.24
CA ARG A 1 -3.50 -18.60 1.53
C ARG A 1 -4.07 -18.27 2.91
N ARG A 2 -5.34 -18.56 3.20
CA ARG A 2 -6.00 -18.26 4.49
C ARG A 2 -5.23 -18.77 5.74
N HIS A 3 -4.87 -20.06 5.79
CA HIS A 3 -4.15 -20.66 6.93
C HIS A 3 -2.83 -19.94 7.26
N TYR A 4 -2.07 -19.53 6.23
CA TYR A 4 -0.83 -18.78 6.44
C TYR A 4 -1.08 -17.41 7.10
N ARG A 5 -2.17 -16.72 6.73
CA ARG A 5 -2.53 -15.43 7.34
C ARG A 5 -3.00 -15.62 8.78
N GLN A 6 -3.79 -16.67 9.03
CA GLN A 6 -4.16 -17.03 10.40
C GLN A 6 -2.93 -17.28 11.28
N LEU A 7 -1.96 -18.07 10.80
CA LEU A 7 -0.72 -18.34 11.51
C LEU A 7 -0.02 -17.05 11.97
N LEU A 8 0.04 -16.03 11.11
CA LEU A 8 0.63 -14.73 11.45
C LEU A 8 -0.20 -13.96 12.48
N PHE A 9 -1.53 -13.93 12.32
CA PHE A 9 -2.42 -13.12 13.17
C PHE A 9 -2.66 -13.73 14.55
N THR A 10 -2.34 -15.02 14.72
CA THR A 10 -2.50 -15.77 15.98
C THR A 10 -1.16 -16.18 16.59
N ALA A 11 -0.07 -15.49 16.25
CA ALA A 11 1.29 -15.83 16.71
C ALA A 11 1.51 -15.67 18.24
N GLY A 12 0.57 -15.05 18.95
CA GLY A 12 0.60 -14.89 20.41
C GLY A 12 0.18 -13.50 20.86
N LYS A 13 -0.11 -13.33 22.16
CA LYS A 13 -0.56 -12.05 22.72
C LYS A 13 0.49 -10.94 22.67
N GLU A 14 1.77 -11.30 22.63
CA GLU A 14 2.86 -10.33 22.57
C GLU A 14 2.94 -9.62 21.22
N LEU A 15 2.28 -10.13 20.17
CA LEU A 15 2.30 -9.56 18.82
C LEU A 15 1.93 -8.07 18.83
N SER A 16 0.96 -7.68 19.65
CA SER A 16 0.48 -6.30 19.76
C SER A 16 1.47 -5.33 20.39
N SER A 17 2.51 -5.83 21.06
CA SER A 17 3.61 -5.01 21.56
C SER A 17 4.55 -4.55 20.45
N TYR A 18 4.51 -5.21 19.28
CA TYR A 18 5.44 -4.98 18.17
C TYR A 18 4.74 -4.62 16.85
N VAL A 19 3.46 -4.96 16.71
CA VAL A 19 2.68 -4.73 15.48
C VAL A 19 1.51 -3.82 15.80
N SER A 20 1.61 -2.56 15.37
CA SER A 20 0.52 -1.58 15.53
C SER A 20 -0.62 -1.78 14.53
N GLY A 21 -0.32 -2.30 13.34
CA GLY A 21 -1.31 -2.52 12.29
C GLY A 21 -0.86 -3.52 11.25
N VAL A 22 -1.84 -4.07 10.53
CA VAL A 22 -1.62 -5.08 9.49
C VAL A 22 -2.34 -4.66 8.21
N ILE A 23 -1.60 -4.57 7.12
CA ILE A 23 -2.14 -4.30 5.78
C ILE A 23 -2.65 -5.61 5.17
N LEU A 24 -3.93 -5.66 4.85
CA LEU A 24 -4.59 -6.82 4.27
C LEU A 24 -4.84 -6.62 2.77
N PHE A 25 -4.87 -7.73 2.04
CA PHE A 25 -5.46 -7.77 0.70
C PHE A 25 -6.97 -8.02 0.81
N HIS A 26 -7.76 -7.59 -0.18
CA HIS A 26 -9.23 -7.72 -0.20
C HIS A 26 -9.71 -9.12 0.18
N GLU A 27 -9.14 -10.18 -0.41
CA GLU A 27 -9.49 -11.56 -0.08
C GLU A 27 -9.31 -11.86 1.42
N THR A 28 -8.20 -11.43 2.02
CA THR A 28 -7.90 -11.69 3.43
C THR A 28 -8.74 -10.82 4.36
N PHE A 29 -9.11 -9.61 3.94
CA PHE A 29 -9.94 -8.71 4.72
C PHE A 29 -11.30 -9.33 5.09
N TYR A 30 -11.85 -10.18 4.22
CA TYR A 30 -13.12 -10.88 4.44
C TYR A 30 -12.97 -12.37 4.81
N GLN A 31 -11.74 -12.84 5.06
CA GLN A 31 -11.50 -14.20 5.54
C GLN A 31 -11.78 -14.34 7.03
N LYS A 32 -11.98 -15.60 7.45
CA LYS A 32 -12.22 -16.00 8.83
C LYS A 32 -11.14 -16.97 9.31
N ALA A 33 -10.87 -16.97 10.60
CA ALA A 33 -10.06 -17.98 11.27
C ALA A 33 -10.82 -19.32 11.36
N ASP A 34 -10.14 -20.38 11.81
CA ASP A 34 -10.71 -21.73 11.93
C ASP A 34 -11.93 -21.79 12.87
N ASP A 35 -11.99 -20.88 13.85
CA ASP A 35 -13.10 -20.73 14.80
C ASP A 35 -14.28 -19.91 14.23
N GLY A 36 -14.18 -19.44 12.98
CA GLY A 36 -15.19 -18.61 12.31
C GLY A 36 -15.07 -17.12 12.58
N THR A 37 -14.13 -16.67 13.42
CA THR A 37 -13.91 -15.25 13.72
C THR A 37 -13.32 -14.52 12.50
N PRO A 38 -13.88 -13.38 12.04
CA PRO A 38 -13.29 -12.59 10.97
C PRO A 38 -11.86 -12.13 11.31
N PHE A 39 -10.94 -12.12 10.35
CA PHE A 39 -9.56 -11.72 10.62
C PHE A 39 -9.43 -10.27 11.10
N THR A 40 -10.28 -9.36 10.63
CA THR A 40 -10.32 -7.99 11.15
C THR A 40 -10.64 -7.95 12.63
N LYS A 41 -11.54 -8.82 13.10
CA LYS A 41 -11.84 -8.98 14.52
C LYS A 41 -10.69 -9.63 15.30
N VAL A 42 -10.04 -10.65 14.75
CA VAL A 42 -8.84 -11.26 15.38
C VAL A 42 -7.75 -10.21 15.62
N LEU A 43 -7.50 -9.32 14.65
CA LEU A 43 -6.52 -8.23 14.79
C LEU A 43 -6.96 -7.22 15.84
N LEU A 44 -8.21 -6.75 15.78
CA LEU A 44 -8.75 -5.77 16.73
C LEU A 44 -8.78 -6.28 18.17
N ASP A 45 -9.16 -7.53 18.39
CA ASP A 45 -9.18 -8.17 19.72
C ASP A 45 -7.76 -8.30 20.30
N ASN A 46 -6.72 -8.28 19.45
CA ASN A 46 -5.33 -8.18 19.86
C ASN A 46 -4.81 -6.74 19.92
N GLY A 47 -5.64 -5.71 19.71
CA GLY A 47 -5.19 -4.30 19.71
C GLY A 47 -4.41 -3.89 18.46
N ILE A 48 -4.50 -4.68 17.38
CA ILE A 48 -3.81 -4.43 16.10
C ILE A 48 -4.80 -3.81 15.11
N ILE A 49 -4.41 -2.71 14.49
CA ILE A 49 -5.27 -1.95 13.58
C ILE A 49 -5.31 -2.64 12.20
N PRO A 50 -6.50 -2.99 11.66
CA PRO A 50 -6.61 -3.52 10.31
C PRO A 50 -6.54 -2.39 9.26
N GLY A 51 -5.69 -2.60 8.25
CA GLY A 51 -5.58 -1.74 7.07
C GLY A 51 -5.83 -2.51 5.78
N ILE A 52 -6.08 -1.79 4.68
CA ILE A 52 -6.46 -2.37 3.39
C ILE A 52 -5.59 -1.86 2.23
N LYS A 53 -5.04 -2.76 1.43
CA LYS A 53 -4.43 -2.41 0.13
C LYS A 53 -5.54 -2.09 -0.87
N VAL A 54 -5.49 -0.92 -1.49
CA VAL A 54 -6.55 -0.45 -2.41
C VAL A 54 -6.12 -0.21 -3.85
N ASP A 55 -4.81 -0.16 -4.13
CA ASP A 55 -4.28 -0.21 -5.49
C ASP A 55 -4.68 -1.51 -6.21
N LYS A 56 -4.77 -1.43 -7.54
CA LYS A 56 -5.05 -2.57 -8.44
C LYS A 56 -3.81 -2.95 -9.26
N GLY A 57 -2.62 -2.67 -8.71
CA GLY A 57 -1.33 -2.97 -9.33
C GLY A 57 -0.83 -1.90 -10.30
N VAL A 58 0.38 -2.13 -10.79
CA VAL A 58 1.07 -1.24 -11.73
C VAL A 58 0.62 -1.49 -13.17
N VAL A 59 0.70 -0.44 -13.99
CA VAL A 59 0.46 -0.48 -15.44
C VAL A 59 1.59 0.24 -16.17
N PRO A 60 2.02 -0.25 -17.35
CA PRO A 60 3.09 0.39 -18.11
C PRO A 60 2.78 1.84 -18.47
N LEU A 61 3.79 2.71 -18.34
CA LEU A 61 3.68 4.12 -18.74
C LEU A 61 4.21 4.28 -20.16
N ALA A 62 3.31 4.43 -21.13
CA ALA A 62 3.66 4.49 -22.55
C ALA A 62 4.62 5.66 -22.85
N GLY A 63 5.61 5.43 -23.72
CA GLY A 63 6.64 6.43 -24.05
C GLY A 63 7.81 6.50 -23.05
N THR A 64 7.82 5.63 -22.03
CA THR A 64 8.95 5.49 -21.10
C THR A 64 9.72 4.19 -21.34
N THR A 65 10.94 4.12 -20.80
CA THR A 65 11.77 2.91 -20.85
C THR A 65 11.36 1.95 -19.74
N GLY A 66 10.21 1.27 -19.89
CA GLY A 66 9.77 0.23 -18.94
C GLY A 66 9.48 0.76 -17.53
N GLU A 67 8.94 1.98 -17.42
CA GLU A 67 8.40 2.53 -16.18
C GLU A 67 6.89 2.27 -16.09
N CYS A 68 6.32 2.55 -14.92
CA CYS A 68 4.91 2.30 -14.65
C CYS A 68 4.26 3.40 -13.83
N THR A 69 2.93 3.49 -13.91
CA THR A 69 2.08 4.14 -12.90
C THR A 69 1.23 3.07 -12.22
N THR A 70 0.42 3.44 -11.25
CA THR A 70 -0.44 2.51 -10.51
C THR A 70 -1.90 2.83 -10.74
N GLN A 71 -2.72 1.81 -10.97
CA GLN A 71 -4.16 1.96 -11.20
C GLN A 71 -4.97 1.61 -9.95
N GLY A 72 -6.23 2.06 -9.90
CA GLY A 72 -7.16 1.69 -8.82
C GLY A 72 -8.07 2.80 -8.30
N LEU A 73 -8.02 4.01 -8.89
CA LEU A 73 -8.83 5.16 -8.48
C LEU A 73 -10.33 4.99 -8.80
N ASP A 74 -10.67 4.25 -9.85
CA ASP A 74 -12.05 4.04 -10.26
C ASP A 74 -12.85 3.30 -9.19
N GLY A 75 -13.93 3.93 -8.72
CA GLY A 75 -14.78 3.43 -7.63
C GLY A 75 -14.06 3.39 -6.27
N LEU A 76 -12.96 4.12 -6.11
CA LEU A 76 -12.17 4.08 -4.87
C LEU A 76 -12.92 4.68 -3.69
N ALA A 77 -13.71 5.74 -3.88
CA ALA A 77 -14.46 6.37 -2.79
C ALA A 77 -15.47 5.39 -2.18
N GLU A 78 -16.26 4.71 -3.01
CA GLU A 78 -17.24 3.71 -2.59
C GLU A 78 -16.56 2.53 -1.89
N ARG A 79 -15.42 2.07 -2.43
CA ARG A 79 -14.61 1.02 -1.80
C ARG A 79 -14.07 1.47 -0.45
N CYS A 80 -13.54 2.68 -0.32
CA CYS A 80 -13.03 3.23 0.94
C CYS A 80 -14.13 3.34 1.99
N ALA A 81 -15.32 3.85 1.63
CA ALA A 81 -16.47 3.91 2.52
C ALA A 81 -16.88 2.50 3.00
N GLN A 82 -16.91 1.53 2.09
CA GLN A 82 -17.22 0.14 2.44
C GLN A 82 -16.17 -0.48 3.36
N TYR A 83 -14.87 -0.33 3.06
CA TYR A 83 -13.80 -0.84 3.92
C TYR A 83 -13.79 -0.18 5.30
N LYS A 84 -14.09 1.12 5.38
CA LYS A 84 -14.22 1.83 6.65
C LYS A 84 -15.36 1.23 7.49
N LYS A 85 -16.52 1.00 6.88
CA LYS A 85 -17.67 0.33 7.51
C LYS A 85 -17.32 -1.09 7.99
N ASP A 86 -16.51 -1.80 7.21
CA ASP A 86 -16.11 -3.18 7.52
C ASP A 86 -14.89 -3.26 8.47
N GLY A 87 -14.40 -2.12 8.96
CA GLY A 87 -13.47 -2.03 10.08
C GLY A 87 -12.06 -1.53 9.76
N ALA A 88 -11.72 -1.27 8.50
CA ALA A 88 -10.41 -0.72 8.13
C ALA A 88 -10.22 0.68 8.72
N GLN A 89 -9.02 1.00 9.21
CA GLN A 89 -8.70 2.34 9.72
C GLN A 89 -7.68 3.08 8.85
N PHE A 90 -6.93 2.36 8.04
CA PHE A 90 -5.96 2.91 7.12
C PHE A 90 -5.94 2.13 5.81
N ALA A 91 -5.41 2.74 4.77
CA ALA A 91 -5.24 2.14 3.46
C ALA A 91 -3.77 2.17 3.05
N LYS A 92 -3.42 1.39 2.03
CA LYS A 92 -2.11 1.44 1.37
C LYS A 92 -2.29 1.54 -0.14
N TRP A 93 -1.47 2.39 -0.76
CA TRP A 93 -1.23 2.42 -2.20
C TRP A 93 0.26 2.38 -2.50
N ARG A 94 0.67 1.51 -3.41
CA ARG A 94 2.07 1.34 -3.84
C ARG A 94 2.27 1.93 -5.24
N SER A 95 3.21 2.86 -5.38
CA SER A 95 3.81 3.25 -6.65
C SER A 95 5.22 2.70 -6.74
N VAL A 96 5.69 2.42 -7.95
CA VAL A 96 6.98 1.77 -8.20
C VAL A 96 7.80 2.61 -9.15
N LEU A 97 9.00 2.97 -8.73
CA LEU A 97 9.98 3.68 -9.50
C LEU A 97 11.26 2.85 -9.55
N LYS A 98 12.03 2.99 -10.62
CA LYS A 98 13.26 2.22 -10.83
C LYS A 98 14.42 3.15 -11.11
N ILE A 99 15.62 2.72 -10.72
CA ILE A 99 16.86 3.42 -11.01
C ILE A 99 17.50 2.73 -12.21
N ASP A 100 17.76 3.48 -13.27
CA ASP A 100 18.46 3.04 -14.46
C ASP A 100 19.10 4.25 -15.17
N SER A 101 19.80 4.06 -16.29
CA SER A 101 20.47 5.14 -17.02
C SER A 101 19.55 6.31 -17.42
N HIS A 102 18.25 6.06 -17.55
CA HIS A 102 17.23 7.04 -17.93
C HIS A 102 16.00 7.04 -16.99
N CYS A 103 16.09 6.41 -15.82
CA CYS A 103 14.99 6.26 -14.88
C CYS A 103 15.39 6.62 -13.43
N PRO A 104 14.49 7.16 -12.61
CA PRO A 104 13.10 7.49 -12.95
C PRO A 104 13.00 8.75 -13.83
N SER A 105 12.13 8.73 -14.83
CA SER A 105 11.88 9.91 -15.65
C SER A 105 11.03 10.93 -14.90
N TYR A 106 11.11 12.19 -15.32
CA TYR A 106 10.22 13.25 -14.82
C TYR A 106 8.74 12.87 -14.97
N LEU A 107 8.38 12.24 -16.09
CA LEU A 107 7.02 11.79 -16.35
C LEU A 107 6.57 10.74 -15.31
N ALA A 108 7.41 9.74 -15.03
CA ALA A 108 7.10 8.70 -14.06
C ALA A 108 6.99 9.24 -12.63
N MET A 109 7.88 10.16 -12.23
CA MET A 109 7.80 10.82 -10.92
C MET A 109 6.53 11.65 -10.77
N LEU A 110 6.24 12.52 -11.75
CA LEU A 110 5.06 13.38 -11.72
C LEU A 110 3.75 12.58 -11.69
N GLU A 111 3.63 11.57 -12.55
CA GLU A 111 2.42 10.76 -12.63
C GLU A 111 2.19 9.93 -11.36
N ASN A 112 3.23 9.30 -10.81
CA ASN A 112 3.10 8.52 -9.58
C ASN A 112 2.81 9.41 -8.36
N ALA A 113 3.41 10.59 -8.25
CA ALA A 113 3.08 11.55 -7.20
C ALA A 113 1.61 12.02 -7.32
N ASN A 114 1.17 12.35 -8.53
CA ASN A 114 -0.21 12.79 -8.77
C ASN A 114 -1.24 11.68 -8.40
N VAL A 115 -1.00 10.43 -8.80
CA VAL A 115 -1.93 9.33 -8.47
C VAL A 115 -1.94 9.03 -6.97
N LEU A 116 -0.79 9.12 -6.28
CA LEU A 116 -0.70 8.99 -4.83
C LEU A 116 -1.50 10.09 -4.11
N ALA A 117 -1.38 11.34 -4.55
CA ALA A 117 -2.15 12.45 -3.99
C ALA A 117 -3.67 12.28 -4.18
N ARG A 118 -4.10 11.82 -5.35
CA ARG A 118 -5.51 11.49 -5.64
C ARG A 118 -6.03 10.37 -4.74
N TYR A 119 -5.26 9.30 -4.58
CA TYR A 119 -5.56 8.20 -3.66
C TYR A 119 -5.67 8.68 -2.22
N ALA A 120 -4.70 9.47 -1.75
CA ALA A 120 -4.65 9.95 -0.37
C ALA A 120 -5.84 10.85 -0.04
N SER A 121 -6.19 11.76 -0.95
CA SER A 121 -7.36 12.63 -0.84
C SER A 121 -8.66 11.82 -0.67
N ILE A 122 -8.89 10.81 -1.51
CA ILE A 122 -10.08 9.96 -1.43
C ILE A 122 -10.12 9.16 -0.12
N CYS A 123 -8.98 8.66 0.37
CA CYS A 123 -8.92 7.95 1.64
C CYS A 123 -9.30 8.85 2.82
N GLN A 124 -8.72 10.05 2.88
CA GLN A 124 -9.01 11.02 3.94
C GLN A 124 -10.48 11.44 3.96
N GLN A 125 -11.09 11.66 2.79
CA GLN A 125 -12.53 11.96 2.67
C GLN A 125 -13.43 10.85 3.22
N ASN A 126 -12.96 9.60 3.28
CA ASN A 126 -13.70 8.44 3.78
C ASN A 126 -13.21 7.96 5.15
N GLY A 127 -12.41 8.77 5.86
CA GLY A 127 -11.95 8.47 7.22
C GLY A 127 -10.92 7.35 7.31
N LEU A 128 -10.16 7.10 6.25
CA LEU A 128 -9.02 6.18 6.24
C LEU A 128 -7.72 6.97 6.19
N VAL A 129 -6.75 6.63 7.04
CA VAL A 129 -5.38 7.15 6.95
C VAL A 129 -4.69 6.54 5.71
N PRO A 130 -4.18 7.32 4.75
CA PRO A 130 -3.47 6.77 3.60
C PRO A 130 -1.99 6.53 3.91
N ILE A 131 -1.51 5.30 3.70
CA ILE A 131 -0.08 5.03 3.57
C ILE A 131 0.31 5.26 2.11
N VAL A 132 1.11 6.30 1.91
CA VAL A 132 1.68 6.71 0.62
C VAL A 132 3.02 5.99 0.47
N GLU A 133 3.13 5.05 -0.49
CA GLU A 133 4.34 4.24 -0.70
C GLU A 133 4.91 4.47 -2.12
N PRO A 134 5.78 5.48 -2.30
CA PRO A 134 6.55 5.68 -3.52
C PRO A 134 7.84 4.84 -3.48
N GLU A 135 7.75 3.55 -3.79
CA GLU A 135 8.90 2.64 -3.68
C GLU A 135 9.89 2.84 -4.83
N VAL A 136 11.10 3.28 -4.49
CA VAL A 136 12.26 3.24 -5.39
C VAL A 136 12.90 1.85 -5.27
N LEU A 137 12.89 1.08 -6.36
CA LEU A 137 13.40 -0.29 -6.37
C LEU A 137 14.92 -0.35 -6.20
N PRO A 138 15.44 -1.35 -5.48
CA PRO A 138 16.87 -1.57 -5.30
C PRO A 138 17.53 -2.29 -6.49
N ASP A 139 16.76 -2.73 -7.48
CA ASP A 139 17.26 -3.45 -8.65
C ASP A 139 18.27 -2.59 -9.44
N GLY A 140 19.42 -3.19 -9.79
CA GLY A 140 20.49 -2.56 -10.56
C GLY A 140 21.82 -2.53 -9.81
N ASP A 141 22.84 -1.92 -10.44
CA ASP A 141 24.21 -1.82 -9.91
C ASP A 141 24.55 -0.40 -9.40
N HIS A 142 23.52 0.39 -9.08
CA HIS A 142 23.70 1.76 -8.59
C HIS A 142 24.24 1.77 -7.14
N ASP A 143 24.98 2.83 -6.79
CA ASP A 143 25.53 3.00 -5.45
C ASP A 143 24.55 3.68 -4.48
N LEU A 144 24.99 3.80 -3.22
CA LEU A 144 24.22 4.43 -2.15
C LEU A 144 23.91 5.91 -2.45
N GLU A 145 24.86 6.65 -3.01
CA GLU A 145 24.69 8.07 -3.34
C GLU A 145 23.62 8.27 -4.41
N THR A 146 23.58 7.39 -5.41
CA THR A 146 22.54 7.37 -6.44
C THR A 146 21.18 7.04 -5.84
N ALA A 147 21.08 6.00 -5.01
CA ALA A 147 19.83 5.64 -4.34
C ALA A 147 19.30 6.79 -3.47
N GLN A 148 20.19 7.45 -2.71
CA GLN A 148 19.83 8.62 -1.89
C GLN A 148 19.30 9.76 -2.77
N ARG A 149 20.05 10.16 -3.80
CA ARG A 149 19.64 11.27 -4.69
C ARG A 149 18.28 11.00 -5.33
N VAL A 150 18.07 9.81 -5.88
CA VAL A 150 16.79 9.45 -6.50
C VAL A 150 15.66 9.44 -5.46
N THR A 151 15.92 8.94 -4.25
CA THR A 151 14.93 8.98 -3.16
C THR A 151 14.55 10.42 -2.80
N GLU A 152 15.53 11.32 -2.68
CA GLU A 152 15.29 12.74 -2.40
C GLU A 152 14.46 13.40 -3.52
N GLU A 153 14.79 13.15 -4.78
CA GLU A 153 14.04 13.64 -5.93
C GLU A 153 12.59 13.12 -5.91
N VAL A 154 12.38 11.81 -5.77
CA VAL A 154 11.05 11.21 -5.74
C VAL A 154 10.21 11.74 -4.59
N LEU A 155 10.78 11.86 -3.39
CA LEU A 155 10.05 12.38 -2.23
C LEU A 155 9.75 13.88 -2.34
N ALA A 156 10.54 14.64 -3.10
CA ALA A 156 10.22 16.05 -3.35
C ALA A 156 9.02 16.25 -4.29
N PHE A 157 8.69 15.25 -5.13
CA PHE A 157 7.47 15.27 -5.95
C PHE A 157 6.21 14.86 -5.18
N VAL A 158 6.34 14.01 -4.15
CA VAL A 158 5.23 13.40 -3.38
C VAL A 158 4.75 14.33 -2.27
#